data_AF-A0A3P7X4X7-F1
#
_entry.id   AF-A0A3P7X4X7-F1
#
_cell.length_a   1.000
_cell.length_b   1.000
_cell.length_c   1.000
_cell.angle_alpha   90.00
_cell.angle_beta   90.00
_cell.angle_gamma   90.00
#
_symmetry.space_group_name_H-M   'P 1'
#
loop_
_entity.id
_entity.type
_entity.pdbx_description
1 polymer ?
#
loop_
_entity_poly.entity_id
_entity_poly.type
_entity_poly.pdbx_seq_one_letter_code
_entity_poly.pdbx_strand_id
1 'polypeptide(L)' 'MQVSHGQMIMCDNKQCPIEWFHFQCVGLTEAPKGKWYCERCSEQRKKRNSSGSNK' A
#
# COMPACT_ATOMS: atom_id res chain seq x y z
N MET A 1 -21.19 -18.65 -8.09
CA MET A 1 -20.18 -18.55 -7.00
C MET A 1 -19.00 -17.75 -7.52
N GLN A 2 -19.10 -16.42 -7.56
CA GLN A 2 -17.97 -15.57 -7.91
C GLN A 2 -17.32 -15.11 -6.61
N VAL A 3 -16.43 -15.96 -6.10
CA VAL A 3 -15.45 -15.49 -5.14
C VAL A 3 -14.37 -14.85 -6.01
N SER A 4 -14.51 -13.55 -6.27
CA SER A 4 -13.44 -12.80 -6.93
C SER A 4 -12.26 -12.78 -5.96
N HIS A 5 -11.40 -13.80 -6.02
CA HIS A 5 -10.15 -13.90 -5.28
C HIS A 5 -9.16 -12.88 -5.84
N GLY A 6 -9.49 -11.59 -5.70
CA GLY A 6 -8.70 -10.48 -6.23
C GLY A 6 -7.25 -10.61 -5.79
N GLN A 7 -6.32 -10.34 -6.70
CA GLN A 7 -4.89 -10.40 -6.41
C GLN A 7 -4.57 -9.45 -5.25
N MET A 8 -3.92 -9.98 -4.22
CA MET A 8 -3.55 -9.24 -3.01
C MET A 8 -2.03 -9.10 -2.92
N ILE A 9 -1.57 -7.92 -2.52
CA ILE A 9 -0.16 -7.63 -2.25
C ILE A 9 0.05 -7.31 -0.78
N MET A 10 1.16 -7.80 -0.23
CA MET A 10 1.59 -7.45 1.10
C MET A 10 2.60 -6.29 1.06
N CYS A 11 2.37 -5.28 1.88
CA CYS A 11 3.28 -4.16 2.08
C CYS A 11 4.53 -4.62 2.85
N ASP A 12 5.72 -4.37 2.31
CA ASP A 12 7.00 -4.74 2.94
C ASP A 12 7.30 -3.91 4.22
N ASN A 13 6.49 -2.89 4.49
CA ASN A 13 6.59 -2.14 5.74
C ASN A 13 5.93 -2.90 6.91
N LYS A 14 6.76 -3.47 7.79
CA LYS A 14 6.34 -4.13 9.05
C LYS A 14 5.58 -3.22 10.02
N GLN A 15 5.64 -1.90 9.83
CA GLN A 15 4.87 -0.94 10.64
C GLN A 15 3.52 -0.57 10.00
N CYS A 16 3.14 -1.21 8.89
CA CYS A 16 1.84 -1.00 8.27
C CYS A 16 0.77 -1.78 9.06
N PRO A 17 -0.32 -1.16 9.51
CA PRO A 17 -1.36 -1.85 10.29
C PRO A 17 -2.25 -2.79 9.46
N ILE A 18 -2.29 -2.60 8.14
CA ILE A 18 -3.17 -3.36 7.24
C ILE A 18 -2.40 -4.52 6.60
N GLU A 19 -1.16 -4.26 6.18
CA GLU A 19 -0.25 -5.17 5.46
C GLU A 19 -0.78 -5.67 4.10
N TRP A 20 -2.04 -6.05 3.96
CA TRP A 20 -2.63 -6.64 2.77
C TRP A 20 -3.52 -5.68 1.99
N PHE A 21 -3.26 -5.54 0.70
CA PHE A 21 -3.99 -4.63 -0.18
C PHE A 21 -4.38 -5.33 -1.48
N HIS A 22 -5.56 -5.03 -2.03
CA HIS A 22 -5.92 -5.50 -3.36
C HIS A 22 -5.14 -4.73 -4.41
N PHE A 23 -4.68 -5.44 -5.45
CA PHE A 23 -3.96 -4.87 -6.58
C PHE A 23 -4.70 -3.67 -7.18
N GLN A 24 -6.01 -3.81 -7.45
CA GLN A 24 -6.82 -2.72 -8.00
C GLN A 24 -6.93 -1.50 -7.07
N CYS A 25 -6.98 -1.70 -5.75
CA CYS A 25 -7.06 -0.59 -4.80
C CYS A 25 -5.79 0.26 -4.82
N VAL A 26 -4.65 -0.33 -5.20
CA VAL A 26 -3.34 0.32 -5.23
C VAL A 26 -2.82 0.55 -6.64
N GLY A 27 -3.68 0.36 -7.66
CA GLY A 27 -3.32 0.56 -9.06
C GLY A 27 -2.30 -0.44 -9.61
N LEU A 28 -2.16 -1.61 -8.98
CA LEU A 28 -1.38 -2.72 -9.51
C LEU A 28 -2.27 -3.59 -10.40
N THR A 29 -1.67 -4.09 -11.47
CA THR A 29 -2.22 -5.14 -12.34
C THR A 29 -1.48 -6.46 -12.19
N GLU A 30 -0.22 -6.41 -11.75
CA GLU A 30 0.64 -7.58 -11.58
C GLU A 30 1.53 -7.46 -10.33
N ALA A 31 2.03 -8.60 -9.85
CA ALA A 31 2.89 -8.64 -8.69
C ALA A 31 4.26 -8.02 -9.03
N PRO A 32 4.68 -6.94 -8.37
CA PRO A 32 5.98 -6.33 -8.62
C PRO A 32 7.09 -7.31 -8.21
N LYS A 33 8.17 -7.36 -9.00
CA LYS A 33 9.31 -8.27 -8.77
C LYS A 33 10.21 -7.89 -7.57
N GLY A 34 9.72 -7.08 -6.63
CA GLY A 34 10.52 -6.53 -5.55
C GLY A 34 9.69 -6.02 -4.37
N LYS A 35 10.33 -5.24 -3.50
CA LYS A 35 9.69 -4.65 -2.32
C LYS A 35 8.62 -3.65 -2.76
N TRP A 36 7.39 -3.91 -2.35
CA TRP A 36 6.28 -3.00 -2.58
C TRP A 36 5.82 -2.36 -1.28
N TYR A 37 5.48 -1.09 -1.35
CA TYR A 37 4.99 -0.30 -0.23
C TYR A 37 3.68 0.38 -0.63
N CYS A 38 2.69 0.35 0.25
CA CYS A 38 1.44 1.04 0.00
C CYS A 38 1.61 2.56 -0.02
N GLU A 39 0.68 3.25 -0.68
CA GLU A 39 0.61 4.71 -0.77
C GLU A 39 0.72 5.39 0.60
N ARG A 40 0.02 4.87 1.62
CA ARG A 40 0.06 5.34 3.00
C ARG A 40 1.47 5.32 3.59
N CYS A 41 2.23 4.25 3.33
CA CYS A 41 3.61 4.15 3.81
C CYS A 41 4.56 5.05 3.02
N SER A 42 4.33 5.19 1.72
CA SER A 42 5.09 6.08 0.84
C SER A 42 4.90 7.57 1.22
N GLU A 43 3.66 7.97 1.48
CA GLU A 43 3.29 9.33 1.90
C GLU A 43 3.80 9.68 3.31
N GLN A 44 3.68 8.76 4.28
CA GLN A 44 4.19 8.97 5.63
C GLN A 44 5.69 9.25 5.66
N ARG A 45 6.48 8.58 4.79
CA ARG A 45 7.91 8.86 4.66
C ARG A 45 8.19 10.26 4.10
N LYS A 46 7.36 10.75 3.16
CA LYS A 46 7.49 12.09 2.58
C LYS A 46 7.08 13.20 3.56
N LYS A 47 6.02 12.99 4.35
CA LYS A 47 5.49 13.99 5.29
C LYS A 47 6.41 14.31 6.47
N ARG A 48 7.38 13.45 6.82
CA ARG A 48 8.32 13.72 7.94
C ARG A 48 9.26 14.91 7.69
N ASN A 49 9.38 15.40 6.46
CA ASN A 49 10.20 16.58 6.12
C ASN A 49 9.37 17.84 5.83
N SER A 50 8.06 17.82 6.09
CA SER A 50 7.23 19.01 5.93
C SER A 50 6.19 19.05 7.03
N SER A 51 6.56 19.75 8.10
CA SER A 51 5.63 20.32 9.07
C SER A 51 4.41 20.90 8.36
N GLY A 52 3.21 20.53 8.79
CA GLY A 52 2.03 21.36 8.61
C GLY A 52 0.78 20.68 8.03
N SER A 53 -0.30 20.76 8.82
CA SER A 53 -1.68 21.06 8.38
C SER A 53 -2.44 19.89 7.72
N ASN A 54 -3.72 19.62 7.99
CA ASN A 54 -4.77 20.39 8.63
C ASN A 54 -5.95 19.41 8.89
N LYS A 55 -6.66 19.65 10.00
CA LYS A 55 -8.03 19.22 10.36
C LYS A 55 -8.37 17.72 10.41
#